data_AF-A0A1S9T3B2-F1
#
_entry.id   AF-A0A1S9T3B2-F1
#
_cell.length_a   1.000
_cell.length_b   1.000
_cell.length_c   1.000
_cell.angle_alpha   90.00
_cell.angle_beta   90.00
_cell.angle_gamma   90.00
#
_symmetry.space_group_name_H-M   'P 1'
#
loop_
_entity.id
_entity.type
_entity.pdbx_description
1 polymer ?
#
loop_
_entity_poly.entity_id
_entity_poly.type
_entity_poly.pdbx_seq_one_letter_code
_entity_poly.pdbx_strand_id
1 'polypeptide(L)' 'NGFDVKSIGSQIIGGNPIVGWEYKWDASNHQEGTFEYQKTSINYPRDTWRTSLYIK' A
#
# COMPACT_ATOMS: atom_id res chain seq x y z
N ASN A 1 0.37 -12.10 14.23
CA ASN A 1 -0.99 -11.63 14.54
C ASN A 1 -1.15 -10.19 14.08
N GLY A 2 -1.06 -9.96 12.77
CA GLY A 2 -1.38 -8.65 12.18
C GLY A 2 -2.85 -8.62 11.75
N PHE A 3 -3.47 -7.45 11.77
CA PHE A 3 -4.80 -7.23 11.21
C PHE A 3 -4.66 -6.53 9.87
N ASP A 4 -5.44 -6.95 8.88
CA ASP A 4 -5.50 -6.24 7.60
C ASP A 4 -6.19 -4.88 7.81
N VAL A 5 -5.47 -3.80 7.52
CA VAL A 5 -6.06 -2.45 7.51
C VAL A 5 -6.99 -2.29 6.32
N LYS A 6 -8.13 -1.64 6.55
CA LYS A 6 -9.15 -1.45 5.52
C LYS A 6 -8.61 -0.55 4.40
N SER A 7 -8.54 -1.08 3.18
CA SER A 7 -8.31 -0.24 1.99
C SER A 7 -9.49 0.71 1.81
N ILE A 8 -9.19 2.00 1.63
CA ILE A 8 -10.21 3.06 1.44
C ILE A 8 -10.12 3.71 0.07
N GLY A 9 -9.14 3.33 -0.75
CA GLY A 9 -9.10 3.76 -2.14
C GLY A 9 -7.72 3.68 -2.77
N SER A 10 -7.71 3.97 -4.06
CA SER A 10 -6.49 4.16 -4.84
C SER A 10 -6.77 5.13 -5.99
N GLN A 11 -5.76 5.88 -6.40
CA GLN A 11 -5.86 6.77 -7.55
C GLN A 11 -4.56 6.81 -8.35
N ILE A 12 -4.67 7.15 -9.63
CA ILE A 12 -3.52 7.42 -10.49
C ILE A 12 -2.93 8.77 -10.09
N ILE A 13 -1.60 8.85 -10.04
CA ILE A 13 -0.86 10.10 -9.91
C ILE A 13 -0.25 10.46 -11.26
N GLY A 14 -0.43 11.71 -11.67
CA GLY A 14 0.06 12.22 -12.95
C GLY A 14 -0.93 12.00 -14.10
N GLY A 15 -0.57 12.52 -15.27
CA GLY A 15 -1.41 12.55 -16.47
C GLY A 15 -0.94 11.56 -17.54
N ASN A 16 -0.68 12.06 -18.75
CA ASN A 16 -0.07 11.29 -19.83
C ASN A 16 1.38 11.75 -20.05
N PRO A 17 2.41 10.97 -19.68
CA PRO A 17 2.33 9.61 -19.16
C PRO A 17 1.95 9.55 -17.66
N ILE A 18 1.43 8.39 -17.26
CA ILE A 18 1.14 8.08 -15.85
C ILE A 18 2.47 8.08 -15.09
N VAL A 19 2.50 8.80 -13.96
CA VAL A 19 3.72 8.94 -13.14
C VAL A 19 3.71 7.98 -11.95
N GLY A 20 2.54 7.61 -11.44
CA GLY A 20 2.45 6.66 -10.34
C GLY A 20 1.02 6.32 -9.93
N TRP A 21 0.92 5.65 -8.77
CA TRP A 21 -0.34 5.27 -8.14
C TRP A 21 -0.25 5.59 -6.65
N GLU A 22 -1.32 6.14 -6.10
CA GLU A 22 -1.52 6.30 -4.67
C GLU A 22 -2.44 5.19 -4.17
N TYR A 23 -2.11 4.58 -3.04
CA TYR A 23 -2.95 3.62 -2.33
C TYR A 23 -3.21 4.16 -0.92
N LYS A 24 -4.46 4.10 -0.46
CA LYS A 24 -4.89 4.62 0.84
C LYS A 24 -5.51 3.53 1.69
N TRP A 25 -5.09 3.50 2.95
CA TRP A 25 -5.61 2.59 3.97
C TRP A 25 -6.06 3.40 5.20
N ASP A 26 -7.14 2.95 5.84
CA ASP A 26 -7.61 3.50 7.10
C ASP A 26 -6.94 2.78 8.27
N ALA A 27 -6.00 3.49 8.91
CA ALA A 27 -5.27 3.05 10.08
C ALA A 27 -5.79 3.69 11.38
N SER A 28 -6.92 4.40 11.38
CA SER A 28 -7.40 5.21 12.51
C SER A 28 -7.61 4.43 13.83
N ASN A 29 -7.86 3.12 13.74
CA ASN A 29 -8.00 2.25 14.91
C ASN A 29 -6.66 1.73 15.48
N HIS A 30 -5.53 2.18 14.94
CA HIS A 30 -4.20 1.76 15.36
C HIS A 30 -3.40 3.00 15.79
N GLN A 31 -3.09 3.12 17.08
CA GLN A 31 -2.35 4.27 17.63
C GLN A 31 -0.85 4.21 17.31
N GLU A 32 -0.30 3.00 17.18
CA GLU A 32 1.09 2.74 16.82
C GLU A 32 1.19 1.39 16.09
N GLY A 33 2.27 1.18 15.36
CA GLY A 33 2.57 -0.11 14.73
C GLY A 33 3.34 -0.02 13.42
N THR A 34 3.72 -1.19 12.93
CA THR A 34 4.32 -1.36 11.61
C THR A 34 3.24 -1.72 10.61
N PHE A 35 3.08 -0.87 9.59
CA PHE A 35 2.19 -1.10 8.45
C PHE A 35 3.02 -1.62 7.30
N GLU A 36 2.67 -2.78 6.77
CA GLU A 36 3.37 -3.42 5.67
C GLU A 36 2.49 -3.41 4.41
N TYR A 37 3.09 -3.09 3.27
CA TYR A 37 2.48 -3.21 1.96
C TYR A 37 3.24 -4.22 1.13
N GLN A 38 2.50 -5.10 0.45
CA GLN A 38 3.04 -6.05 -0.51
C GLN A 38 2.18 -6.06 -1.77
N LYS A 39 2.81 -6.02 -2.94
CA LYS A 39 2.14 -6.24 -4.23
C LYS A 39 3.00 -7.07 -5.15
N THR A 40 2.41 -8.11 -5.72
CA THR A 40 3.03 -8.98 -6.72
C THR A 40 2.51 -8.60 -8.11
N SER A 41 3.41 -8.49 -9.08
CA SER A 41 3.03 -8.20 -10.47
C SER A 41 2.23 -9.35 -11.07
N ILE A 42 1.12 -9.03 -11.76
CA ILE A 42 0.28 -10.04 -12.43
C ILE A 42 1.03 -10.63 -13.65
N ASN A 43 1.78 -9.79 -14.36
CA ASN A 43 2.52 -10.20 -15.56
C ASN A 43 3.88 -10.84 -15.24
N TYR A 44 4.42 -10.56 -14.05
CA TYR A 44 5.69 -11.10 -13.58
C TYR A 44 5.53 -11.61 -12.13
N PRO A 45 4.93 -12.80 -11.92
CA PRO A 45 4.54 -13.28 -10.59
C PRO A 45 5.69 -13.51 -9.59
N ARG A 46 6.95 -13.46 -10.08
CA ARG A 46 8.15 -13.51 -9.23
C ARG A 46 8.57 -12.14 -8.71
N ASP A 47 8.01 -11.07 -9.26
CA ASP A 47 8.35 -9.70 -8.91
C ASP A 47 7.34 -9.20 -7.87
N THR A 48 7.79 -9.20 -6.62
CA THR A 48 7.01 -8.72 -5.48
C THR A 48 7.68 -7.48 -4.89
N TRP A 49 6.95 -6.38 -4.85
CA TRP A 49 7.37 -5.17 -4.15
C TRP A 49 6.83 -5.18 -2.73
N ARG A 50 7.68 -4.72 -1.81
CA ARG A 50 7.35 -4.60 -0.39
C ARG A 50 7.85 -3.26 0.13
N THR A 51 7.06 -2.65 1.00
CA THR A 51 7.49 -1.49 1.80
C THR A 51 6.83 -1.58 3.17
N SER A 52 7.44 -0.95 4.16
CA SER A 52 6.86 -0.82 5.49
C SER A 52 7.02 0.59 6.03
N LEU A 53 6.09 0.97 6.89
CA LEU A 53 6.10 2.23 7.61
C LEU A 53 5.81 1.94 9.08
N TYR A 54 6.66 2.43 9.98
CA TYR A 54 6.41 2.39 11.41
C TYR A 54 5.88 3.76 11.86
N ILE A 55 4.76 3.76 12.57
CA ILE A 55 4.15 4.94 13.18
C ILE A 55 4.17 4.74 14.70
N LYS A 56 4.58 5.78 15.43
CA LYS A 56 4.61 5.85 16.89
C LYS A 56 4.08 7.20 17.34
#